data_AF-X1IXJ6-F1
#
_entry.id   AF-X1IXJ6-F1
#
_cell.length_a   1.000
_cell.length_b   1.000
_cell.length_c   1.000
_cell.angle_alpha   90.00
_cell.angle_beta   90.00
_cell.angle_gamma   90.00
#
_symmetry.space_group_name_H-M   'P 1'
#
loop_
_entity.id
_entity.type
_entity.pdbx_description
1 polymer ?
#
loop_
_entity_poly.entity_id
_entity_poly.type
_entity_poly.pdbx_seq_one_letter_code
_entity_poly.pdbx_strand_id
1 'polypeptide(L)'
;MIKKLISMFSHGPLHLVIIIVALIWIFPSVGLLITSFRSSADVAASGWWTVFEHPFSFTCYTLENYQEVIVKIGIGRAFINTLLITIPATIIPILIASFAAYAFAWMQFPGRRFLFV
;
A
#
# COMPACT_ATOMS: atom_id res chain seq x y z
N MET A 1 22.49 16.38 -30.95
CA MET A 1 21.02 16.25 -31.03
C MET A 1 20.54 14.80 -31.19
N ILE A 2 21.08 14.03 -32.14
CA ILE A 2 20.62 12.65 -32.45
C ILE A 2 20.75 11.66 -31.26
N LYS A 3 21.82 11.72 -30.46
CA LYS A 3 21.96 10.87 -29.26
C LYS A 3 20.87 11.10 -28.20
N LYS A 4 20.35 12.33 -28.08
CA LYS A 4 19.27 12.69 -27.15
C LYS A 4 17.90 12.18 -27.63
N LEU A 5 17.74 12.04 -28.95
CA LEU A 5 16.53 11.50 -29.59
C LEU A 5 16.47 9.96 -29.45
N ILE A 6 17.62 9.29 -29.62
CA ILE A 6 17.77 7.83 -29.42
C ILE A 6 17.63 7.47 -27.94
N SER A 7 18.20 8.27 -27.03
CA SER A 7 17.99 8.07 -25.59
C SER A 7 16.55 8.37 -25.16
N MET A 8 15.77 9.14 -25.90
CA MET A 8 14.36 9.38 -25.57
C MET A 8 13.48 8.21 -26.03
N PHE A 9 13.83 7.57 -27.16
CA PHE A 9 13.19 6.35 -27.65
C PHE A 9 13.56 5.09 -26.84
N SER A 10 14.72 5.08 -26.17
CA SER A 10 15.16 3.94 -25.34
C SER A 10 14.42 3.79 -24.01
N HIS A 11 13.74 4.84 -23.52
CA HIS A 11 12.96 4.78 -22.27
C HIS A 11 11.47 4.53 -22.50
N GLY A 12 10.96 4.71 -23.73
CA GLY A 12 9.56 4.46 -24.08
C GLY A 12 9.09 3.03 -23.75
N PRO A 13 9.83 1.98 -24.18
CA PRO A 13 9.50 0.60 -23.83
C PRO A 13 9.54 0.34 -22.32
N LEU A 14 10.52 0.91 -21.61
CA LEU A 14 10.64 0.78 -20.15
C LEU A 14 9.44 1.40 -19.43
N HIS A 15 9.06 2.63 -19.79
CA HIS A 15 7.89 3.28 -19.20
C HIS A 15 6.60 2.53 -19.50
N LEU A 16 6.44 2.01 -20.72
CA LEU A 16 5.29 1.20 -21.09
C LEU A 16 5.22 -0.08 -20.25
N VAL A 17 6.34 -0.78 -20.05
CA VAL A 17 6.41 -1.95 -19.17
C VAL A 17 6.07 -1.59 -17.73
N ILE A 18 6.62 -0.50 -17.19
CA ILE A 18 6.33 -0.04 -15.82
C ILE A 18 4.85 0.32 -15.66
N ILE A 19 4.24 0.99 -16.65
CA ILE A 19 2.81 1.34 -16.64
C ILE A 19 1.96 0.07 -16.63
N ILE A 20 2.28 -0.92 -17.47
CA ILE A 20 1.54 -2.19 -17.49
C ILE A 20 1.64 -2.90 -16.13
N VAL A 21 2.83 -2.99 -15.56
CA VAL A 21 3.04 -3.60 -14.24
C VAL A 21 2.25 -2.85 -13.17
N ALA A 22 2.29 -1.51 -13.19
CA ALA A 22 1.55 -0.68 -12.25
C ALA A 22 0.03 -0.87 -12.38
N LEU A 23 -0.50 -0.94 -13.61
CA LEU A 23 -1.92 -1.20 -13.84
C LEU A 23 -2.34 -2.57 -13.32
N ILE A 24 -1.53 -3.61 -13.54
CA ILE A 24 -1.78 -4.95 -12.99
C ILE A 24 -1.80 -4.91 -11.45
N TRP A 25 -0.91 -4.12 -10.83
CA TRP A 25 -0.86 -3.97 -9.37
C TRP A 25 -2.03 -3.17 -8.78
N ILE A 26 -2.52 -2.16 -9.52
CA ILE A 26 -3.65 -1.32 -9.09
C ILE A 26 -4.99 -2.04 -9.29
N PHE A 27 -5.08 -2.93 -10.28
CA PHE A 27 -6.29 -3.67 -10.62
C PHE A 27 -7.01 -4.31 -9.42
N PRO A 28 -6.35 -5.10 -8.53
CA PRO A 28 -7.02 -5.64 -7.34
C PRO A 28 -7.50 -4.57 -6.37
N SER A 29 -6.73 -3.48 -6.18
CA SER A 29 -7.10 -2.37 -5.31
C SER A 29 -8.35 -1.62 -5.81
N VAL A 30 -8.46 -1.44 -7.13
CA VAL A 30 -9.67 -0.88 -7.76
C VAL A 30 -10.86 -1.81 -7.55
N GLY A 31 -10.66 -3.12 -7.71
CA GLY A 31 -11.70 -4.11 -7.42
C GLY A 31 -12.19 -4.05 -5.97
N LEU A 32 -11.28 -3.96 -5.00
CA LEU A 32 -11.61 -3.79 -3.58
C LEU A 32 -12.35 -2.47 -3.31
N LEU A 33 -11.93 -1.38 -3.94
CA LEU A 33 -12.57 -0.07 -3.81
C LEU A 33 -14.00 -0.07 -4.37
N ILE A 34 -14.23 -0.69 -5.53
CA ILE A 34 -15.58 -0.81 -6.08
C ILE A 34 -16.44 -1.68 -5.18
N THR A 35 -15.89 -2.82 -4.74
CA THR A 35 -16.57 -3.77 -3.85
C THR A 35 -16.98 -3.15 -2.52
N SER A 36 -16.18 -2.24 -1.95
CA SER A 36 -16.52 -1.59 -0.67
C SER A 36 -17.80 -0.75 -0.74
N PHE A 37 -18.19 -0.29 -1.94
CA PHE A 37 -19.45 0.41 -2.19
C PHE A 37 -20.58 -0.51 -2.68
N ARG A 38 -20.37 -1.81 -2.90
CA ARG A 38 -21.43 -2.72 -3.36
C ARG A 38 -22.16 -3.37 -2.20
N SER A 39 -23.43 -3.70 -2.37
CA SER A 39 -24.18 -4.44 -1.34
C SER A 39 -23.62 -5.86 -1.17
N SER A 40 -23.70 -6.43 0.04
CA SER A 40 -23.23 -7.80 0.30
C SER A 40 -23.87 -8.86 -0.61
N ALA A 41 -25.13 -8.65 -1.03
CA ALA A 41 -25.82 -9.52 -1.97
C ALA A 41 -25.19 -9.46 -3.37
N ASP A 42 -24.85 -8.28 -3.85
CA ASP A 42 -24.24 -8.08 -5.17
C ASP A 42 -22.81 -8.61 -5.25
N VAL A 43 -22.05 -8.48 -4.16
CA VAL A 43 -20.71 -9.03 -4.01
C VAL A 43 -20.72 -10.56 -4.05
N ALA A 44 -21.73 -11.19 -3.45
CA ALA A 44 -21.90 -12.64 -3.49
C ALA A 44 -22.40 -13.15 -4.84
N ALA A 45 -23.22 -12.38 -5.55
CA ALA A 45 -23.85 -12.78 -6.80
C ALA A 45 -22.96 -12.57 -8.04
N SER A 46 -22.06 -11.57 -8.04
CA SER A 46 -21.32 -11.19 -9.24
C SER A 46 -19.97 -10.49 -8.97
N GLY A 47 -19.06 -10.55 -9.95
CA GLY A 47 -17.77 -9.88 -9.90
C GLY A 47 -17.89 -8.35 -9.90
N TRP A 48 -16.90 -7.65 -9.33
CA TRP A 48 -16.92 -6.18 -9.17
C TRP A 48 -16.93 -5.41 -10.50
N TRP A 49 -16.45 -6.02 -11.59
CA TRP A 49 -16.45 -5.42 -12.92
C TRP A 49 -17.83 -5.25 -13.55
N THR A 50 -18.88 -5.90 -13.03
CA THR A 50 -20.26 -5.72 -13.53
C THR A 50 -20.80 -4.31 -13.29
N VAL A 51 -20.17 -3.54 -12.40
CA VAL A 51 -20.46 -2.11 -12.21
C VAL A 51 -20.28 -1.30 -13.50
N PHE A 52 -19.42 -1.74 -14.42
CA PHE A 52 -19.21 -1.07 -15.71
C PHE A 52 -20.34 -1.30 -16.72
N GLU A 53 -21.25 -2.25 -16.48
CA GLU A 53 -22.42 -2.46 -17.34
C GLU A 53 -23.45 -1.34 -17.12
N HIS A 54 -23.58 -0.86 -15.87
CA HIS A 54 -24.51 0.19 -15.48
C HIS A 54 -23.86 1.23 -14.54
N PRO A 55 -22.85 1.99 -15.02
CA PRO A 55 -22.01 2.84 -14.18
C PRO A 55 -22.78 4.00 -13.52
N PHE A 56 -23.87 4.47 -14.15
CA PHE A 56 -24.70 5.57 -13.65
C PHE A 56 -25.91 5.12 -12.81
N SER A 57 -25.98 3.82 -12.49
CA SER A 57 -27.04 3.29 -11.63
C SER A 57 -26.65 3.47 -10.16
N PHE A 58 -27.10 4.58 -9.58
CA PHE A 58 -26.78 4.92 -8.18
C PHE A 58 -27.37 3.94 -7.16
N THR A 59 -28.34 3.10 -7.55
CA THR A 59 -28.91 2.05 -6.69
C THR A 59 -27.96 0.88 -6.44
N CYS A 60 -26.91 0.74 -7.24
CA CYS A 60 -25.90 -0.32 -7.11
C CYS A 60 -24.79 0.02 -6.11
N TYR A 61 -24.79 1.25 -5.58
CA TYR A 61 -23.81 1.72 -4.60
C TYR A 61 -24.47 1.99 -3.24
N THR A 62 -23.82 1.55 -2.17
CA THR A 62 -24.24 1.73 -0.78
C THR A 62 -23.04 2.03 0.11
N LEU A 63 -23.29 2.69 1.25
CA LEU A 63 -22.30 2.91 2.31
C LEU A 63 -22.54 2.01 3.54
N GLU A 64 -23.49 1.07 3.45
CA GLU A 64 -23.84 0.17 4.55
C GLU A 64 -22.63 -0.61 5.07
N ASN A 65 -21.74 -1.07 4.19
CA ASN A 65 -20.51 -1.77 4.57
C ASN A 65 -19.63 -0.93 5.51
N TYR A 66 -19.49 0.37 5.23
CA TYR A 66 -18.70 1.26 6.08
C TYR A 66 -19.37 1.48 7.44
N GLN A 67 -20.68 1.68 7.45
CA GLN A 67 -21.44 1.83 8.70
C GLN A 67 -21.35 0.55 9.56
N GLU A 68 -21.47 -0.62 8.95
CA GLU A 68 -21.32 -1.92 9.62
C GLU A 68 -19.94 -2.05 10.28
N VAL A 69 -18.89 -1.79 9.51
CA VAL A 69 -17.50 -2.01 9.95
C VAL A 69 -17.05 -0.98 11.00
N ILE A 70 -17.44 0.29 10.84
CA ILE A 70 -17.04 1.36 11.76
C ILE A 70 -17.86 1.30 13.05
N VAL A 71 -19.18 1.15 12.94
CA VAL A 71 -20.09 1.29 14.09
C VAL A 71 -20.33 -0.05 14.79
N LYS A 72 -20.57 -1.13 14.06
CA LYS A 72 -20.95 -2.43 14.66
C LYS A 72 -19.73 -3.30 14.98
N ILE A 73 -18.79 -3.40 14.06
CA ILE A 73 -17.59 -4.27 14.22
C ILE A 73 -16.53 -3.58 15.10
N GLY A 74 -16.57 -2.24 15.21
CA GLY A 74 -15.69 -1.50 16.12
C GLY A 74 -14.24 -1.35 15.61
N ILE A 75 -14.05 -1.29 14.30
CA ILE A 75 -12.72 -1.09 13.69
C ILE A 75 -12.01 0.18 14.19
N GLY A 76 -12.74 1.21 14.60
CA GLY A 76 -12.13 2.41 15.19
C GLY A 76 -11.21 2.11 16.37
N ARG A 77 -11.61 1.17 17.25
CA ARG A 77 -10.77 0.75 18.38
C ARG A 77 -9.57 -0.08 17.92
N ALA A 78 -9.77 -0.97 16.94
CA ALA A 78 -8.68 -1.75 16.35
C ALA A 78 -7.62 -0.84 15.72
N PHE A 79 -8.04 0.20 15.01
CA PHE A 79 -7.15 1.19 14.40
C PHE A 79 -6.30 1.93 15.43
N ILE A 80 -6.90 2.40 16.53
CA ILE A 80 -6.16 3.03 17.62
C ILE A 80 -5.18 2.05 18.28
N ASN A 81 -5.60 0.80 18.53
CA ASN A 81 -4.70 -0.22 19.07
C ASN A 81 -3.49 -0.45 18.15
N THR A 82 -3.68 -0.49 16.84
CA THR A 82 -2.58 -0.62 15.88
C THR A 82 -1.64 0.58 15.95
N LEU A 83 -2.16 1.82 15.96
CA LEU A 83 -1.32 3.02 16.10
C LEU A 83 -0.51 3.01 17.40
N LEU A 84 -1.15 2.64 18.51
CA LEU A 84 -0.48 2.53 19.81
C LEU A 84 0.65 1.50 19.82
N ILE A 85 0.60 0.49 18.96
CA ILE A 85 1.66 -0.53 18.84
C ILE A 85 2.72 -0.10 17.81
N THR A 86 2.31 0.37 16.63
CA THR A 86 3.24 0.63 15.51
C THR A 86 4.10 1.87 15.72
N ILE A 87 3.59 2.91 16.39
CA ILE A 87 4.35 4.12 16.69
C ILE A 87 5.58 3.81 17.59
N PRO A 88 5.43 3.19 18.77
CA PRO A 88 6.59 2.85 19.58
C PRO A 88 7.45 1.76 18.93
N ALA A 89 6.85 0.80 18.22
CA ALA A 89 7.57 -0.25 17.51
C ALA A 89 8.41 0.27 16.33
N THR A 90 8.14 1.45 15.80
CA THR A 90 9.00 2.08 14.79
C THR A 90 10.04 2.97 15.45
N ILE A 91 9.64 3.82 16.40
CA ILE A 91 10.54 4.80 17.04
C ILE A 91 11.63 4.09 17.85
N ILE A 92 11.28 3.17 18.74
CA ILE A 92 12.25 2.57 19.68
C ILE A 92 13.33 1.79 18.93
N PRO A 93 13.00 0.89 17.97
CA PRO A 93 14.04 0.16 17.24
C PRO A 93 14.88 1.08 16.35
N ILE A 94 14.30 2.10 15.71
CA ILE A 94 15.06 3.07 14.90
C ILE A 94 16.04 3.85 15.77
N LEU A 95 15.64 4.27 16.97
CA LEU A 95 16.54 4.96 17.90
C LEU A 95 17.71 4.06 18.31
N ILE A 96 17.42 2.83 18.72
CA ILE A 96 18.47 1.87 19.10
C ILE A 96 19.39 1.56 17.91
N ALA A 97 18.82 1.30 16.73
CA ALA A 97 19.55 1.02 15.52
C ALA A 97 20.42 2.21 15.07
N SER A 98 19.92 3.44 15.19
CA SER A 98 20.67 4.64 14.82
C SER A 98 21.84 4.90 15.76
N PHE A 99 21.68 4.71 17.08
CA PHE A 99 22.79 4.78 18.02
C PHE A 99 23.83 3.67 17.80
N ALA A 100 23.37 2.44 17.56
CA ALA A 100 24.27 1.33 17.22
C ALA A 100 25.05 1.64 15.92
N ALA A 101 24.37 2.11 14.88
CA ALA A 101 24.99 2.51 13.62
C ALA A 101 26.04 3.61 13.83
N TYR A 102 25.78 4.59 14.69
CA TYR A 102 26.75 5.64 15.02
C TYR A 102 28.01 5.07 15.70
N ALA A 103 27.82 4.21 16.71
CA ALA A 103 28.94 3.56 17.39
C ALA A 103 29.78 2.71 16.41
N PHE A 104 29.13 1.96 15.54
CA PHE A 104 29.82 1.16 14.53
C PHE A 104 30.53 1.99 13.46
N ALA A 105 29.98 3.13 13.05
CA ALA A 105 30.58 3.96 12.01
C ALA A 105 31.78 4.77 12.53
N TRP A 106 31.66 5.42 13.70
CA TRP A 106 32.64 6.44 14.13
C TRP A 106 33.43 6.14 15.41
N MET A 107 33.05 5.14 16.21
CA MET A 107 33.76 4.83 17.47
C MET A 107 34.78 3.69 17.30
N GLN A 108 35.88 3.76 18.05
CA GLN A 108 36.86 2.68 18.16
C GLN A 108 36.61 1.94 19.49
N PHE A 109 36.23 0.66 19.42
CA PHE A 109 35.99 -0.18 20.59
C PHE A 109 36.55 -1.61 20.38
N PRO A 110 37.00 -2.29 21.46
CA PRO A 110 37.56 -3.63 21.35
C PRO A 110 36.49 -4.62 20.87
N GLY A 111 36.81 -5.45 19.87
CA GLY A 111 35.87 -6.44 19.29
C GLY A 111 35.10 -5.97 18.05
N ARG A 112 35.26 -4.71 17.60
CA ARG A 112 34.57 -4.16 16.40
C ARG A 112 34.70 -5.02 15.15
N ARG A 113 35.85 -5.67 14.90
CA ARG A 113 36.07 -6.51 13.70
C ARG A 113 35.23 -7.79 13.66
N PHE A 114 34.86 -8.38 14.80
CA PHE A 114 34.00 -9.58 14.83
C PHE A 114 32.53 -9.25 14.57
N LEU A 115 32.09 -8.03 14.95
CA LEU A 115 30.71 -7.58 14.76
C LEU A 115 30.46 -6.96 13.37
N PHE A 116 31.50 -6.76 12.56
CA PHE A 116 31.43 -6.16 11.22
C PHE A 116 31.39 -7.19 10.07
N VAL A 117 31.58 -8.48 10.37
CA VAL A 117 31.49 -9.60 9.40
C VAL A 117 30.07 -10.11 9.35
#